data_AF-A0A7Y4QYA3-F1
#
_entry.id   AF-A0A7Y4QYA3-F1
#
_cell.length_a   1.000
_cell.length_b   1.000
_cell.length_c   1.000
_cell.angle_alpha   90.00
_cell.angle_beta   90.00
_cell.angle_gamma   90.00
#
_symmetry.space_group_name_H-M   'P 1'
#
loop_
_entity.id
_entity.type
_entity.pdbx_description
1 polymer ?
#
loop_
_entity_poly.entity_id
_entity_poly.type
_entity_poly.pdbx_seq_one_letter_code
_entity_poly.pdbx_strand_id
1 'polypeptide(L)'
;MFAMPMVLPAQDNGGTGIPLDHFYAERESSGAFRKILTKITFGVNLGYGNSYLSHDLSGLGLYQVPNLNPQIFVVDSLTRYSNWVNDPSIDKTLPSNTAFYSNPGKANIGFKGNALNIPLNLFLYYGFNRYRVGAGYSYEIMSIGTLNPTGLTDKIKSLQLPNSSGFVSKYYLLLGASFYRTGDYLFTGDIHLGSFTPTGNFSSTVTGGMYFDLGLTAEREFSEYFKVFVRPSFELKSYSVPLPGSSKVIENSMNALYFNFGVTYRIPELPRCYLKDCHVQINHAHGSKEYRSRRHPFYKKQNPGYGENDKTLIKYRGKNKRKLNPY
;
A
#
# COMPACT_ATOMS: atom_id res chain seq x y z
N MET A 1 -67.93 -41.09 -42.58
CA MET A 1 -66.80 -40.26 -42.10
C MET A 1 -66.59 -40.59 -40.62
N PHE A 2 -65.74 -41.58 -40.34
CA PHE A 2 -65.16 -41.86 -39.02
C PHE A 2 -63.91 -42.70 -39.29
N ALA A 3 -62.76 -42.03 -39.32
CA ALA A 3 -61.46 -42.69 -39.38
C ALA A 3 -60.94 -42.79 -37.95
N MET A 4 -60.97 -43.99 -37.38
CA MET A 4 -60.20 -44.31 -36.18
C MET A 4 -58.80 -44.75 -36.64
N PRO A 5 -57.71 -44.09 -36.21
CA PRO A 5 -56.38 -44.59 -36.44
C PRO A 5 -56.12 -45.79 -35.51
N MET A 6 -55.78 -46.91 -36.14
CA MET A 6 -55.27 -48.13 -35.51
C MET A 6 -53.87 -47.83 -34.94
N VAL A 7 -53.72 -47.98 -33.61
CA VAL A 7 -52.40 -47.94 -32.95
C VAL A 7 -51.75 -49.30 -33.10
N LEU A 8 -50.56 -49.34 -33.73
CA LEU A 8 -49.63 -50.47 -33.66
C LEU A 8 -48.41 -50.03 -32.83
N PRO A 9 -48.10 -50.70 -31.71
CA PRO A 9 -46.83 -50.53 -31.02
C PRO A 9 -45.83 -51.59 -31.50
N ALA A 10 -44.64 -51.16 -31.93
CA ALA A 10 -43.44 -51.98 -32.08
C ALA A 10 -42.29 -51.08 -32.57
N GLN A 11 -41.02 -51.23 -32.21
CA GLN A 11 -40.33 -51.93 -31.12
C GLN A 11 -38.89 -51.38 -31.23
N ASP A 12 -38.29 -51.11 -30.09
CA ASP A 12 -36.89 -50.67 -29.93
C ASP A 12 -35.91 -51.60 -30.67
N ASN A 13 -34.92 -51.01 -31.34
CA ASN A 13 -33.63 -51.65 -31.63
C ASN A 13 -32.61 -50.62 -32.16
N GLY A 14 -31.81 -50.10 -31.22
CA GLY A 14 -30.36 -50.10 -31.38
C GLY A 14 -29.75 -49.08 -32.34
N GLY A 15 -29.69 -47.82 -31.90
CA GLY A 15 -28.68 -46.85 -32.34
C GLY A 15 -27.80 -46.47 -31.15
N THR A 16 -26.61 -47.06 -31.08
CA THR A 16 -25.56 -46.79 -30.09
C THR A 16 -25.07 -45.34 -30.19
N GLY A 17 -25.85 -44.40 -29.69
CA GLY A 17 -25.35 -43.08 -29.31
C GLY A 17 -24.41 -43.26 -28.12
N ILE A 18 -23.15 -42.87 -28.27
CA ILE A 18 -22.22 -42.78 -27.13
C ILE A 18 -22.92 -41.93 -26.06
N PRO A 19 -23.15 -42.44 -24.84
CA PRO A 19 -23.79 -41.66 -23.79
C PRO A 19 -22.86 -40.52 -23.39
N LEU A 20 -23.07 -39.33 -23.96
CA LEU A 20 -22.30 -38.13 -23.67
C LEU A 20 -22.47 -37.68 -22.22
N ASP A 21 -23.55 -38.11 -21.56
CA ASP A 21 -23.84 -37.85 -20.14
C ASP A 21 -22.80 -38.48 -19.19
N HIS A 22 -22.06 -39.51 -19.65
CA HIS A 22 -20.97 -40.11 -18.87
C HIS A 22 -19.60 -39.44 -19.11
N PHE A 23 -19.46 -38.56 -20.10
CA PHE A 23 -18.20 -37.85 -20.37
C PHE A 23 -18.11 -36.50 -19.65
N TYR A 24 -19.25 -35.94 -19.23
CA TYR A 24 -19.32 -34.68 -18.50
C TYR A 24 -19.98 -34.87 -17.14
N ALA A 25 -19.32 -35.62 -16.25
CA ALA A 25 -19.68 -35.57 -14.83
C ALA A 25 -19.66 -34.10 -14.37
N GLU A 26 -20.78 -33.60 -13.83
CA GLU A 26 -20.82 -32.30 -13.15
C GLU A 26 -19.72 -32.30 -12.08
N ARG A 27 -18.78 -31.36 -12.25
CA ARG A 27 -17.57 -31.35 -11.45
C ARG A 27 -17.86 -30.68 -10.11
N GLU A 28 -17.43 -31.31 -9.02
CA GLU A 28 -17.64 -30.75 -7.68
C GLU A 28 -16.99 -29.36 -7.58
N SER A 29 -17.81 -28.34 -7.37
CA SER A 29 -17.31 -26.97 -7.22
C SER A 29 -16.50 -26.81 -5.93
N SER A 30 -15.49 -25.94 -5.94
CA SER A 30 -14.70 -25.63 -4.75
C SER A 30 -15.60 -25.22 -3.56
N GLY A 31 -15.28 -25.65 -2.34
CA GLY A 31 -16.05 -25.31 -1.14
C GLY A 31 -16.29 -23.80 -0.95
N ALA A 32 -17.39 -23.44 -0.27
CA ALA A 32 -17.87 -22.05 -0.16
C ALA A 32 -16.81 -21.06 0.35
N PHE A 33 -16.01 -21.46 1.35
CA PHE A 33 -14.92 -20.64 1.89
C PHE A 33 -13.85 -20.30 0.83
N ARG A 34 -13.51 -21.26 -0.04
CA ARG A 34 -12.53 -21.05 -1.10
C ARG A 34 -13.04 -20.09 -2.16
N LYS A 35 -14.33 -20.16 -2.51
CA LYS A 35 -14.98 -19.21 -3.46
C LYS A 35 -14.94 -17.76 -2.96
N ILE A 36 -14.91 -17.54 -1.65
CA ILE A 36 -14.76 -16.20 -1.07
C ILE A 36 -13.30 -15.76 -1.15
N LEU A 37 -12.37 -16.61 -0.70
CA LEU A 37 -10.94 -16.33 -0.70
C LEU A 37 -10.37 -16.04 -2.10
N THR A 38 -10.92 -16.66 -3.14
CA THR A 38 -10.47 -16.45 -4.53
C THR A 38 -10.82 -15.08 -5.08
N LYS A 39 -11.75 -14.36 -4.43
CA LYS A 39 -12.10 -12.98 -4.77
C LYS A 39 -11.28 -11.94 -3.99
N ILE A 40 -10.56 -12.38 -2.96
CA ILE A 40 -9.68 -11.54 -2.15
C ILE A 40 -8.27 -11.59 -2.73
N THR A 41 -7.70 -10.42 -2.98
CA THR A 41 -6.31 -10.26 -3.36
C THR A 41 -5.52 -9.77 -2.17
N PHE A 42 -4.41 -10.44 -1.86
CA PHE A 42 -3.46 -10.06 -0.84
C PHE A 42 -2.31 -9.31 -1.49
N GLY A 43 -1.77 -8.30 -0.81
CA GLY A 43 -0.67 -7.50 -1.31
C GLY A 43 0.33 -7.19 -0.24
N VAL A 44 1.59 -7.12 -0.66
CA VAL A 44 2.70 -6.60 0.14
C VAL A 44 3.49 -5.63 -0.71
N ASN A 45 3.88 -4.49 -0.15
CA ASN A 45 4.77 -3.56 -0.82
C ASN A 45 5.77 -2.94 0.15
N LEU A 46 6.90 -2.53 -0.42
CA LEU A 46 7.95 -1.77 0.21
C LEU A 46 8.18 -0.51 -0.62
N GLY A 47 8.84 0.49 -0.06
CA GLY A 47 9.10 1.69 -0.83
C GLY A 47 10.04 2.67 -0.17
N TYR A 48 10.04 3.86 -0.74
CA TYR A 48 10.73 5.03 -0.24
C TYR A 48 9.74 6.19 -0.22
N GLY A 49 9.78 7.00 0.83
CA GLY A 49 9.00 8.23 0.91
C GLY A 49 9.79 9.39 1.48
N ASN A 50 9.35 10.60 1.15
CA ASN A 50 9.87 11.83 1.74
C ASN A 50 8.69 12.62 2.33
N SER A 51 8.68 12.80 3.66
CA SER A 51 7.72 13.62 4.37
C SER A 51 8.26 15.04 4.47
N TYR A 52 7.46 16.02 4.07
CA TYR A 52 7.71 17.44 4.23
C TYR A 52 7.07 17.89 5.53
N LEU A 53 7.91 18.14 6.53
CA LEU A 53 7.51 18.61 7.85
C LEU A 53 7.44 20.13 7.84
N SER A 54 6.37 20.69 8.38
CA SER A 54 6.28 22.12 8.66
C SER A 54 5.34 22.41 9.81
N HIS A 55 5.69 23.39 10.63
CA HIS A 55 4.81 23.91 11.66
C HIS A 55 4.98 25.42 11.82
N ASP A 56 3.92 26.06 12.28
CA ASP A 56 3.88 27.47 12.67
C ASP A 56 3.86 27.56 14.19
N LEU A 57 4.68 28.44 14.75
CA LEU A 57 4.82 28.71 16.17
C LEU A 57 4.23 30.08 16.53
N SER A 58 3.29 30.57 15.74
CA SER A 58 2.56 31.82 15.97
C SER A 58 2.01 31.89 17.40
N GLY A 59 2.31 33.00 18.07
CA GLY A 59 1.94 33.22 19.47
C GLY A 59 2.86 32.56 20.50
N LEU A 60 3.95 31.91 20.08
CA LEU A 60 5.03 31.45 20.95
C LEU A 60 6.25 32.38 20.83
N GLY A 61 7.00 32.48 21.92
CA GLY A 61 8.31 33.10 21.94
C GLY A 61 9.39 32.10 21.54
N LEU A 62 10.52 32.63 21.07
CA LEU A 62 11.68 31.83 20.71
C LEU A 62 12.89 32.27 21.53
N TYR A 63 13.65 31.30 22.01
CA TYR A 63 14.89 31.46 22.74
C TYR A 63 15.98 30.62 22.08
N GLN A 64 17.14 31.21 21.79
CA GLN A 64 18.27 30.44 21.29
C GLN A 64 19.60 31.01 21.75
N VAL A 65 20.35 30.21 22.51
CA VAL A 65 21.76 30.48 22.80
C VAL A 65 22.59 30.19 21.54
N PRO A 66 23.63 30.98 21.23
CA PRO A 66 24.52 30.70 20.11
C PRO A 66 25.03 29.24 20.15
N ASN A 67 24.98 28.57 19.00
CA ASN A 67 25.40 27.17 18.80
C ASN A 67 24.57 26.09 19.52
N LEU A 68 23.46 26.43 20.16
CA LEU A 68 22.52 25.46 20.72
C LEU A 68 21.23 25.39 19.89
N ASN A 69 20.50 24.30 20.05
CA ASN A 69 19.18 24.15 19.46
C ASN A 69 18.25 25.25 19.96
N PRO A 70 17.35 25.75 19.11
CA PRO A 70 16.32 26.69 19.54
C PRO A 70 15.42 26.02 20.58
N GLN A 71 14.80 26.84 21.43
CA GLN A 71 13.75 26.49 22.38
C GLN A 71 12.58 27.47 22.20
N ILE A 72 11.37 27.03 22.53
CA ILE A 72 10.16 27.87 22.47
C ILE A 72 9.62 28.11 23.88
N PHE A 73 8.81 29.16 24.04
CA PHE A 73 8.12 29.42 25.31
C PHE A 73 6.77 30.10 25.08
N VAL A 74 5.87 30.01 26.06
CA VAL A 74 4.48 30.47 25.90
C VAL A 74 4.28 31.89 26.43
N VAL A 75 4.74 32.15 27.66
CA VAL A 75 4.52 33.44 28.34
C VAL A 75 5.86 34.13 28.58
N ASP A 76 6.72 33.51 29.37
CA ASP A 76 8.05 34.02 29.68
C ASP A 76 9.13 32.98 29.34
N SER A 77 10.37 33.45 29.30
CA SER A 77 11.52 32.60 28.98
C SER A 77 12.00 31.76 30.16
N LEU A 78 11.36 31.77 31.34
CA LEU A 78 11.77 30.95 32.49
C LEU A 78 11.32 29.50 32.33
N THR A 79 10.23 29.25 31.61
CA THR A 79 9.77 27.91 31.24
C THR A 79 9.83 27.74 29.74
N ARG A 80 10.83 27.00 29.27
CA ARG A 80 11.11 26.80 27.85
C ARG A 80 10.90 25.34 27.47
N TYR A 81 10.60 25.11 26.21
CA TYR A 81 10.41 23.79 25.64
C TYR A 81 11.45 23.54 24.57
N SER A 82 12.21 22.46 24.73
CA SER A 82 13.06 21.92 23.67
C SER A 82 12.34 20.76 22.99
N ASN A 83 12.80 20.40 21.79
CA ASN A 83 12.34 19.20 21.08
C ASN A 83 10.81 19.11 20.89
N TRP A 84 10.16 20.26 20.66
CA TRP A 84 8.70 20.40 20.58
C TRP A 84 8.05 19.75 19.33
N VAL A 85 8.83 19.02 18.55
CA VAL A 85 8.41 18.39 17.29
C VAL A 85 8.00 16.94 17.50
N ASN A 86 8.61 16.23 18.45
CA ASN A 86 8.35 14.82 18.69
C ASN A 86 8.32 14.45 20.18
N ASP A 87 9.19 15.01 21.01
CA ASP A 87 9.21 14.73 22.45
C ASP A 87 9.56 15.99 23.26
N PRO A 88 8.56 16.85 23.53
CA PRO A 88 8.79 18.13 24.20
C PRO A 88 9.32 17.93 25.62
N SER A 89 10.42 18.61 25.95
CA SER A 89 10.99 18.61 27.29
C SER A 89 11.07 20.02 27.86
N ILE A 90 10.82 20.15 29.17
CA ILE A 90 10.82 21.44 29.87
C ILE A 90 12.23 21.77 30.34
N ASP A 91 12.67 22.99 30.06
CA ASP A 91 13.88 23.60 30.60
C ASP A 91 13.49 24.81 31.46
N LYS A 92 13.92 24.78 32.73
CA LYS A 92 13.71 25.86 33.73
C LYS A 92 15.00 26.53 34.17
N THR A 93 16.12 26.26 33.50
CA THR A 93 17.40 26.89 33.81
C THR A 93 17.32 28.40 33.56
N LEU A 94 18.09 29.18 34.32
CA LEU A 94 18.10 30.64 34.16
C LEU A 94 18.51 31.04 32.73
N PRO A 95 17.76 31.93 32.07
CA PRO A 95 18.08 32.33 30.70
C PRO A 95 19.45 33.03 30.59
N SER A 96 20.18 32.76 29.51
CA SER A 96 21.49 33.39 29.26
C SER A 96 21.36 34.79 28.68
N ASN A 97 22.18 35.73 29.15
CA ASN A 97 22.28 37.09 28.60
C ASN A 97 22.80 37.14 27.15
N THR A 98 23.39 36.05 26.66
CA THR A 98 23.93 35.95 25.29
C THR A 98 22.94 35.37 24.28
N ALA A 99 21.74 34.97 24.73
CA ALA A 99 20.76 34.34 23.86
C ALA A 99 19.99 35.34 23.00
N PHE A 100 19.58 34.89 21.83
CA PHE A 100 18.57 35.57 21.04
C PHE A 100 17.17 35.29 21.61
N TYR A 101 16.33 36.34 21.63
CA TYR A 101 14.94 36.24 22.08
C TYR A 101 13.98 36.90 21.09
N SER A 102 12.85 36.23 20.90
CA SER A 102 11.67 36.82 20.28
C SER A 102 10.48 36.72 21.22
N ASN A 103 9.78 37.85 21.41
CA ASN A 103 8.56 37.88 22.22
C ASN A 103 7.43 37.10 21.54
N PRO A 104 6.58 36.40 22.31
CA PRO A 104 5.39 35.74 21.80
C PRO A 104 4.53 36.67 20.95
N GLY A 105 4.14 36.22 19.76
CA GLY A 105 3.23 36.94 18.86
C GLY A 105 3.85 38.15 18.12
N LYS A 106 5.13 38.48 18.32
CA LYS A 106 5.79 39.60 17.62
C LYS A 106 6.54 39.20 16.35
N ALA A 107 6.80 37.91 16.14
CA ALA A 107 7.50 37.41 14.96
C ALA A 107 6.79 36.18 14.40
N ASN A 108 6.82 36.04 13.07
CA ASN A 108 6.42 34.82 12.40
C ASN A 108 7.57 33.80 12.55
N ILE A 109 7.35 32.80 13.40
CA ILE A 109 8.33 31.78 13.73
C ILE A 109 7.74 30.45 13.29
N GLY A 110 8.50 29.70 12.51
CA GLY A 110 8.14 28.36 12.11
C GLY A 110 9.38 27.61 11.64
N PHE A 111 9.25 26.31 11.47
CA PHE A 111 10.33 25.48 10.95
C PHE A 111 9.80 24.53 9.89
N LYS A 112 10.65 24.23 8.91
CA LYS A 112 10.38 23.28 7.84
C LYS A 112 11.56 22.35 7.60
N GLY A 113 11.30 21.12 7.23
CA GLY A 113 12.33 20.17 6.84
C GLY A 113 11.74 18.91 6.25
N ASN A 114 12.59 17.90 6.10
CA ASN A 114 12.23 16.66 5.44
C ASN A 114 12.47 15.48 6.39
N ALA A 115 11.67 14.43 6.23
CA ALA A 115 11.93 13.14 6.84
C ALA A 115 11.93 12.03 5.79
N LEU A 116 12.92 11.17 5.89
CA LEU A 116 13.01 9.96 5.09
C LEU A 116 12.05 8.91 5.67
N ASN A 117 11.25 8.26 4.81
CA ASN A 117 10.34 7.18 5.21
C ASN A 117 10.64 5.91 4.42
N ILE A 118 10.61 4.77 5.09
CA ILE A 118 10.69 3.44 4.46
C ILE A 118 9.47 2.63 4.92
N PRO A 119 8.39 2.60 4.11
CA PRO A 119 7.19 1.87 4.46
C PRO A 119 7.27 0.37 4.11
N LEU A 120 6.69 -0.45 4.98
CA LEU A 120 6.26 -1.82 4.70
C LEU A 120 4.74 -1.88 4.82
N ASN A 121 4.06 -2.18 3.72
CA ASN A 121 2.61 -2.25 3.66
C ASN A 121 2.13 -3.68 3.45
N LEU A 122 1.11 -4.07 4.21
CA LEU A 122 0.33 -5.27 4.02
C LEU A 122 -1.12 -4.87 3.77
N PHE A 123 -1.73 -5.39 2.71
CA PHE A 123 -3.09 -5.03 2.37
C PHE A 123 -3.84 -6.18 1.74
N LEU A 124 -5.16 -6.10 1.79
CA LEU A 124 -6.05 -6.98 1.06
C LEU A 124 -7.17 -6.16 0.42
N TYR A 125 -7.64 -6.59 -0.74
CA TYR A 125 -8.77 -5.97 -1.38
C TYR A 125 -9.64 -6.98 -2.13
N TYR A 126 -10.93 -6.66 -2.19
CA TYR A 126 -11.90 -7.29 -3.05
C TYR A 126 -12.02 -6.50 -4.35
N GLY A 127 -11.81 -7.16 -5.48
CA GLY A 127 -11.96 -6.57 -6.80
C GLY A 127 -13.31 -6.94 -7.42
N PHE A 128 -14.06 -5.94 -7.89
CA PHE A 128 -15.28 -6.17 -8.67
C PHE A 128 -15.29 -5.28 -9.91
N ASN A 129 -15.37 -5.92 -11.09
CA ASN A 129 -15.22 -5.24 -12.38
C ASN A 129 -13.93 -4.39 -12.40
N ARG A 130 -14.05 -3.06 -12.51
CA ARG A 130 -12.92 -2.13 -12.50
C ARG A 130 -12.55 -1.59 -11.11
N TYR A 131 -13.38 -1.82 -10.10
CA TYR A 131 -13.22 -1.23 -8.77
C TYR A 131 -12.54 -2.17 -7.79
N ARG A 132 -11.92 -1.60 -6.77
CA ARG A 132 -11.23 -2.29 -5.69
C ARG A 132 -11.62 -1.65 -4.37
N VAL A 133 -11.99 -2.47 -3.40
CA VAL A 133 -12.30 -2.03 -2.04
C VAL A 133 -11.57 -2.94 -1.08
N GLY A 134 -10.83 -2.38 -0.15
CA GLY A 134 -9.97 -3.14 0.73
C GLY A 134 -9.55 -2.38 1.97
N ALA A 135 -8.61 -2.97 2.68
CA ALA A 135 -7.98 -2.37 3.84
C ALA A 135 -6.52 -2.81 3.93
N GLY A 136 -5.72 -2.03 4.66
CA GLY A 136 -4.33 -2.35 4.87
C GLY A 136 -3.76 -1.78 6.15
N TYR A 137 -2.57 -2.27 6.45
CA TYR A 137 -1.72 -1.83 7.54
C TYR A 137 -0.36 -1.43 6.97
N SER A 138 0.18 -0.32 7.46
CA SER A 138 1.51 0.16 7.15
C SER A 138 2.35 0.24 8.41
N TYR A 139 3.62 -0.15 8.30
CA TYR A 139 4.62 0.13 9.31
C TYR A 139 5.82 0.80 8.64
N GLU A 140 6.13 2.01 9.05
CA GLU A 140 7.13 2.85 8.39
C GLU A 140 8.24 3.23 9.37
N ILE A 141 9.48 3.07 8.95
CA ILE A 141 10.61 3.71 9.63
C ILE A 141 10.69 5.14 9.10
N MET A 142 10.73 6.11 10.00
CA MET A 142 10.83 7.53 9.66
C MET A 142 12.06 8.15 10.32
N SER A 143 12.87 8.89 9.56
CA SER A 143 14.04 9.63 10.07
C SER A 143 13.93 11.10 9.70
N ILE A 144 13.77 11.94 10.71
CA ILE A 144 13.57 13.39 10.59
C ILE A 144 14.92 14.09 10.44
N GLY A 145 15.07 14.82 9.35
CA GLY A 145 16.25 15.65 9.09
C GLY A 145 16.27 16.93 9.92
N THR A 146 17.24 17.79 9.61
CA THR A 146 17.32 19.11 10.21
C THR A 146 16.13 19.99 9.77
N LEU A 147 15.54 20.69 10.72
CA LEU A 147 14.42 21.59 10.49
C LEU A 147 14.94 23.03 10.41
N ASN A 148 14.78 23.67 9.27
CA ASN A 148 15.25 25.03 9.02
C ASN A 148 14.16 26.05 9.37
N PRO A 149 14.55 27.21 9.93
CA PRO A 149 13.58 28.25 10.25
C PRO A 149 12.93 28.82 8.98
N THR A 150 11.64 29.14 9.05
CA THR A 150 10.89 29.80 7.97
C THR A 150 10.95 31.33 8.07
N GLY A 151 11.20 31.86 9.27
CA GLY A 151 11.41 33.27 9.56
C GLY A 151 12.63 33.46 10.47
N LEU A 152 13.17 34.68 10.52
CA LEU A 152 14.37 35.02 11.31
C LEU A 152 15.63 34.22 10.92
N THR A 153 15.73 33.77 9.66
CA THR A 153 16.80 32.90 9.15
C THR A 153 18.23 33.41 9.44
N ASP A 154 18.40 34.73 9.49
CA ASP A 154 19.71 35.36 9.73
C ASP A 154 20.06 35.47 11.22
N LYS A 155 19.09 35.19 12.10
CA LYS A 155 19.18 35.36 13.55
C LYS A 155 19.14 34.04 14.32
N ILE A 156 18.53 33.01 13.74
CA ILE A 156 18.28 31.73 14.41
C ILE A 156 18.82 30.57 13.58
N LYS A 157 19.36 29.55 14.26
CA LYS A 157 19.86 28.32 13.61
C LYS A 157 18.76 27.28 13.49
N SER A 158 18.98 26.33 12.59
CA SER A 158 18.13 25.17 12.39
C SER A 158 18.04 24.31 13.64
N LEU A 159 16.88 23.66 13.81
CA LEU A 159 16.61 22.70 14.87
C LEU A 159 17.09 21.32 14.44
N GLN A 160 17.94 20.70 15.26
CA GLN A 160 18.33 19.30 15.15
C GLN A 160 17.70 18.50 16.28
N LEU A 161 16.91 17.48 15.94
CA LEU A 161 16.28 16.64 16.97
C LEU A 161 17.34 15.73 17.60
N PRO A 162 17.36 15.58 18.94
CA PRO A 162 18.27 14.66 19.62
C PRO A 162 18.08 13.20 19.15
N ASN A 163 16.82 12.81 18.93
CA ASN A 163 16.42 11.51 18.39
C ASN A 163 15.61 11.72 17.10
N SER A 164 16.28 11.61 15.95
CA SER A 164 15.67 11.87 14.64
C SER A 164 14.82 10.71 14.11
N SER A 165 15.06 9.48 14.54
CA SER A 165 14.45 8.29 13.94
C SER A 165 13.41 7.63 14.83
N GLY A 166 12.27 7.24 14.27
CA GLY A 166 11.24 6.42 14.91
C GLY A 166 10.34 5.74 13.91
N PHE A 167 9.10 5.46 14.31
CA PHE A 167 8.18 4.61 13.55
C PHE A 167 6.82 5.25 13.38
N VAL A 168 6.15 4.95 12.27
CA VAL A 168 4.77 5.35 12.02
C VAL A 168 3.97 4.11 11.63
N SER A 169 2.94 3.80 12.41
CA SER A 169 1.97 2.77 12.07
C SER A 169 0.74 3.40 11.43
N LYS A 170 0.15 2.76 10.41
CA LYS A 170 -1.07 3.25 9.74
C LYS A 170 -2.07 2.13 9.53
N TYR A 171 -3.35 2.43 9.71
CA TYR A 171 -4.46 1.58 9.28
C TYR A 171 -5.30 2.35 8.27
N TYR A 172 -5.69 1.72 7.17
CA TYR A 172 -6.41 2.41 6.11
C TYR A 172 -7.42 1.54 5.38
N LEU A 173 -8.42 2.22 4.83
CA LEU A 173 -9.29 1.71 3.77
C LEU A 173 -8.65 2.02 2.41
N LEU A 174 -8.77 1.09 1.48
CA LEU A 174 -8.30 1.20 0.11
C LEU A 174 -9.50 1.26 -0.82
N LEU A 175 -9.57 2.30 -1.64
CA LEU A 175 -10.58 2.44 -2.69
C LEU A 175 -9.85 2.71 -4.02
N GLY A 176 -10.10 1.91 -5.05
CA GLY A 176 -9.42 2.05 -6.33
C GLY A 176 -10.32 1.82 -7.54
N ALA A 177 -9.98 2.46 -8.65
CA ALA A 177 -10.64 2.30 -9.94
C ALA A 177 -9.60 2.12 -11.05
N SER A 178 -9.69 0.99 -11.75
CA SER A 178 -8.86 0.69 -12.91
C SER A 178 -9.43 1.40 -14.14
N PHE A 179 -8.59 2.10 -14.88
CA PHE A 179 -9.03 2.97 -15.97
C PHE A 179 -8.40 2.65 -17.33
N TYR A 180 -7.23 1.99 -17.35
CA TYR A 180 -6.55 1.66 -18.60
C TYR A 180 -5.85 0.30 -18.53
N ARG A 181 -5.96 -0.49 -19.60
CA ARG A 181 -5.32 -1.80 -19.74
C ARG A 181 -4.66 -1.89 -21.11
N THR A 182 -3.41 -2.31 -21.15
CA THR A 182 -2.65 -2.55 -22.39
C THR A 182 -1.81 -3.81 -22.26
N GLY A 183 -2.19 -4.86 -23.00
CA GLY A 183 -1.58 -6.19 -22.87
C GLY A 183 -1.61 -6.69 -21.42
N ASP A 184 -0.43 -7.03 -20.89
CA ASP A 184 -0.26 -7.50 -19.51
C ASP A 184 -0.16 -6.36 -18.47
N TYR A 185 -0.37 -5.10 -18.86
CA TYR A 185 -0.31 -3.93 -17.97
C TYR A 185 -1.69 -3.38 -17.62
N LEU A 186 -1.88 -3.03 -16.35
CA LEU A 186 -3.11 -2.43 -15.82
C LEU A 186 -2.78 -1.18 -15.00
N PHE A 187 -3.52 -0.10 -15.24
CA PHE A 187 -3.38 1.16 -14.52
C PHE A 187 -4.62 1.41 -13.65
N THR A 188 -4.38 1.78 -12.39
CA THR A 188 -5.40 1.99 -11.37
C THR A 188 -5.11 3.29 -10.64
N GLY A 189 -6.12 4.14 -10.49
CA GLY A 189 -6.08 5.25 -9.54
C GLY A 189 -6.69 4.79 -8.24
N ASP A 190 -6.04 5.08 -7.11
CA ASP A 190 -6.48 4.61 -5.81
C ASP A 190 -6.27 5.66 -4.71
N ILE A 191 -7.08 5.53 -3.67
CA ILE A 191 -7.08 6.38 -2.49
C ILE A 191 -6.94 5.48 -1.27
N HIS A 192 -6.07 5.88 -0.34
CA HIS A 192 -6.03 5.35 1.01
C HIS A 192 -6.52 6.41 2.00
N LEU A 193 -7.44 6.01 2.88
CA LEU A 193 -8.05 6.84 3.90
C LEU A 193 -7.91 6.13 5.23
N GLY A 194 -7.30 6.77 6.23
CA GLY A 194 -6.96 6.06 7.45
C GLY A 194 -6.53 6.94 8.60
N SER A 195 -6.02 6.31 9.65
CA SER A 195 -5.36 6.95 10.78
C SER A 195 -3.91 6.50 10.85
N PHE A 196 -3.07 7.33 11.47
CA PHE A 196 -1.68 7.00 11.73
C PHE A 196 -1.29 7.29 13.17
N THR A 197 -0.30 6.55 13.67
CA THR A 197 0.24 6.71 15.01
C THR A 197 1.76 6.76 14.93
N PRO A 198 2.37 7.91 15.24
CA PRO A 198 3.82 8.01 15.38
C PRO A 198 4.26 7.41 16.74
N THR A 199 5.38 6.69 16.75
CA THR A 199 5.92 5.98 17.93
C THR A 199 7.45 5.94 17.88
N GLY A 200 8.09 5.49 18.96
CA GLY A 200 9.56 5.40 19.04
C GLY A 200 10.15 6.70 19.56
N ASN A 201 10.54 7.62 18.66
CA ASN A 201 11.07 8.94 19.05
C ASN A 201 9.99 9.99 19.31
N PHE A 202 8.72 9.62 19.18
CA PHE A 202 7.60 10.48 19.54
C PHE A 202 7.14 10.15 20.95
N SER A 203 6.88 11.18 21.74
CA SER A 203 6.26 11.06 23.06
C SER A 203 4.90 10.38 22.94
N SER A 204 4.47 9.67 23.98
CA SER A 204 3.14 9.04 24.03
C SER A 204 1.99 10.04 24.01
N THR A 205 2.27 11.31 24.25
CA THR A 205 1.32 12.41 24.19
C THR A 205 1.11 12.95 22.77
N VAL A 206 1.98 12.61 21.82
CA VAL A 206 1.83 13.00 20.42
C VAL A 206 0.66 12.23 19.81
N THR A 207 -0.28 12.97 19.24
CA THR A 207 -1.50 12.40 18.65
C THR A 207 -1.42 12.51 17.13
N GLY A 208 -1.39 11.36 16.46
CA GLY A 208 -1.54 11.29 15.01
C GLY A 208 -3.01 11.44 14.58
N GLY A 209 -3.23 12.07 13.44
CA GLY A 209 -4.56 12.34 12.90
C GLY A 209 -5.04 11.31 11.87
N MET A 210 -6.05 11.74 11.11
CA MET A 210 -6.41 11.07 9.86
C MET A 210 -5.40 11.41 8.77
N TYR A 211 -5.28 10.53 7.78
CA TYR A 211 -4.52 10.80 6.57
C TYR A 211 -5.32 10.45 5.31
N PHE A 212 -4.96 11.13 4.23
CA PHE A 212 -5.48 10.91 2.89
C PHE A 212 -4.31 10.72 1.93
N ASP A 213 -4.25 9.60 1.23
CA ASP A 213 -3.19 9.29 0.27
C ASP A 213 -3.79 8.97 -1.10
N LEU A 214 -3.35 9.70 -2.12
CA LEU A 214 -3.79 9.53 -3.51
C LEU A 214 -2.65 8.91 -4.32
N GLY A 215 -2.91 7.77 -4.94
CA GLY A 215 -1.93 6.99 -5.67
C GLY A 215 -2.34 6.64 -7.10
N LEU A 216 -1.32 6.39 -7.91
CA LEU A 216 -1.46 5.78 -9.23
C LEU A 216 -0.66 4.49 -9.24
N THR A 217 -1.34 3.37 -9.45
CA THR A 217 -0.73 2.05 -9.49
C THR A 217 -0.59 1.57 -10.94
N ALA A 218 0.62 1.18 -11.33
CA ALA A 218 0.91 0.49 -12.57
C ALA A 218 1.28 -0.97 -12.28
N GLU A 219 0.42 -1.89 -12.70
CA GLU A 219 0.55 -3.33 -12.51
C GLU A 219 1.02 -4.02 -13.78
N ARG A 220 1.86 -5.04 -13.60
CA ARG A 220 2.19 -6.04 -14.61
C ARG A 220 1.70 -7.41 -14.16
N GLU A 221 0.81 -7.99 -14.94
CA GLU A 221 0.24 -9.31 -14.73
C GLU A 221 1.22 -10.39 -15.23
N PHE A 222 1.68 -11.25 -14.33
CA PHE A 222 2.55 -12.39 -14.67
C PHE A 222 1.77 -13.69 -14.78
N SER A 223 0.74 -13.84 -13.94
CA SER A 223 -0.24 -14.91 -14.01
C SER A 223 -1.62 -14.39 -13.62
N GLU A 224 -2.61 -15.27 -13.67
CA GLU A 224 -3.97 -15.00 -13.20
C GLU A 224 -4.01 -14.69 -11.69
N TYR A 225 -2.94 -15.00 -10.95
CA TYR A 225 -2.89 -14.90 -9.50
C TYR A 225 -1.82 -13.92 -9.01
N PHE A 226 -0.76 -13.70 -9.78
CA PHE A 226 0.42 -12.98 -9.35
C PHE A 226 0.68 -11.77 -10.24
N LYS A 227 0.80 -10.60 -9.58
CA LYS A 227 1.15 -9.35 -10.24
C LYS A 227 2.28 -8.65 -9.47
N VAL A 228 3.05 -7.87 -10.20
CA VAL A 228 4.02 -6.91 -9.64
C VAL A 228 3.52 -5.52 -9.97
N PHE A 229 3.72 -4.56 -9.08
CA PHE A 229 3.28 -3.20 -9.30
C PHE A 229 4.27 -2.17 -8.79
N VAL A 230 4.14 -0.96 -9.34
CA VAL A 230 4.73 0.26 -8.79
C VAL A 230 3.61 1.26 -8.53
N ARG A 231 3.78 2.06 -7.47
CA ARG A 231 2.78 3.03 -7.02
C ARG A 231 3.45 4.30 -6.49
N PRO A 232 3.62 5.35 -7.32
CA PRO A 232 3.76 6.71 -6.82
C PRO A 232 2.48 7.17 -6.11
N SER A 233 2.62 7.87 -4.99
CA SER A 233 1.48 8.47 -4.28
C SER A 233 1.86 9.71 -3.48
N PHE A 234 0.85 10.51 -3.15
CA PHE A 234 1.00 11.70 -2.32
C PHE A 234 0.01 11.66 -1.16
N GLU A 235 0.55 11.79 0.05
CA GLU A 235 -0.15 11.67 1.32
C GLU A 235 -0.23 13.02 2.02
N LEU A 236 -1.44 13.37 2.48
CA LEU A 236 -1.73 14.51 3.32
C LEU A 236 -1.98 14.02 4.74
N LYS A 237 -1.24 14.56 5.70
CA LYS A 237 -1.40 14.23 7.13
C LYS A 237 -0.84 15.32 8.03
N SER A 238 -1.37 15.38 9.24
CA SER A 238 -0.90 16.25 10.32
C SER A 238 -0.96 15.53 11.66
N TYR A 239 -0.12 15.96 12.59
CA TYR A 239 -0.11 15.47 13.97
C TYR A 239 0.07 16.62 14.95
N SER A 240 -0.42 16.40 16.17
CA SER A 240 -0.46 17.42 17.21
C SER A 240 0.50 17.05 18.34
N VAL A 241 1.25 18.05 18.82
CA VAL A 241 2.20 17.90 19.93
C VAL A 241 1.78 18.80 21.09
N PRO A 242 1.25 18.26 22.19
CA PRO A 242 0.91 19.06 23.36
C PRO A 242 2.17 19.47 24.12
N LEU A 243 2.23 20.72 24.57
CA LEU A 243 3.34 21.21 25.40
C LEU A 243 3.08 20.87 26.88
N PRO A 244 4.01 20.17 27.57
CA PRO A 244 3.79 19.75 28.95
C PRO A 244 3.64 20.93 29.90
N GLY A 245 2.65 20.89 30.78
CA GLY A 245 2.35 21.98 31.71
C GLY A 245 1.82 23.26 31.04
N SER A 246 1.39 23.19 29.78
CA SER A 246 0.71 24.26 29.06
C SER A 246 -0.58 23.75 28.41
N SER A 247 -1.52 24.65 28.11
CA SER A 247 -2.70 24.36 27.27
C SER A 247 -2.41 24.48 25.78
N LYS A 248 -1.18 24.85 25.39
CA LYS A 248 -0.78 25.01 23.99
C LYS A 248 -0.47 23.66 23.33
N VAL A 249 -0.95 23.53 22.10
CA VAL A 249 -0.73 22.38 21.22
C VAL A 249 -0.12 22.90 19.91
N ILE A 250 0.92 22.23 19.43
CA ILE A 250 1.59 22.57 18.17
C ILE A 250 1.11 21.60 17.10
N GLU A 251 0.50 22.15 16.06
CA GLU A 251 0.08 21.42 14.87
C GLU A 251 1.24 21.31 13.88
N ASN A 252 1.59 20.08 13.51
CA ASN A 252 2.65 19.78 12.56
C ASN A 252 2.04 19.17 11.29
N SER A 253 2.26 19.80 10.15
CA SER A 253 2.00 19.18 8.85
C SER A 253 3.14 18.22 8.50
N MET A 254 2.79 17.06 7.96
CA MET A 254 3.73 15.99 7.60
C MET A 254 3.33 15.33 6.27
N ASN A 255 3.02 16.16 5.26
CA ASN A 255 2.64 15.65 3.93
C ASN A 255 3.79 14.84 3.33
N ALA A 256 3.51 13.77 2.59
CA ALA A 256 4.56 12.87 2.13
C ALA A 256 4.37 12.43 0.66
N LEU A 257 5.49 12.32 -0.05
CA LEU A 257 5.53 11.71 -1.38
C LEU A 257 6.14 10.31 -1.25
N TYR A 258 5.45 9.30 -1.76
CA TYR A 258 5.91 7.91 -1.73
C TYR A 258 6.11 7.33 -3.14
N PHE A 259 7.07 6.43 -3.24
CA PHE A 259 7.24 5.54 -4.38
C PHE A 259 7.36 4.10 -3.86
N ASN A 260 6.29 3.33 -4.06
CA ASN A 260 6.20 1.95 -3.58
C ASN A 260 6.33 0.96 -4.73
N PHE A 261 6.90 -0.20 -4.45
CA PHE A 261 6.94 -1.35 -5.34
C PHE A 261 6.50 -2.59 -4.56
N GLY A 262 5.72 -3.45 -5.20
CA GLY A 262 5.10 -4.55 -4.48
C GLY A 262 4.62 -5.66 -5.37
N VAL A 263 4.05 -6.65 -4.70
CA VAL A 263 3.43 -7.81 -5.34
C VAL A 263 2.04 -8.02 -4.78
N THR A 264 1.16 -8.52 -5.64
CA THR A 264 -0.16 -8.98 -5.24
C THR A 264 -0.34 -10.45 -5.58
N TYR A 265 -0.97 -11.18 -4.68
CA TYR A 265 -1.30 -12.59 -4.84
C TYR A 265 -2.78 -12.85 -4.54
N ARG A 266 -3.46 -13.49 -5.48
CA ARG A 266 -4.84 -13.95 -5.33
C ARG A 266 -4.86 -15.46 -5.18
N ILE A 267 -5.63 -15.98 -4.23
CA ILE A 267 -5.71 -17.43 -4.00
C ILE A 267 -6.34 -18.09 -5.24
N PRO A 268 -5.70 -19.13 -5.84
CA PRO A 268 -6.25 -19.82 -7.00
C PRO A 268 -7.56 -20.53 -6.71
N GLU A 269 -8.50 -20.42 -7.65
CA GLU A 269 -9.79 -21.11 -7.59
C GLU A 269 -9.61 -22.62 -7.48
N LEU A 270 -8.79 -23.20 -8.37
CA LEU A 270 -8.53 -24.63 -8.37
C LEU A 270 -7.40 -25.02 -7.40
N PRO A 271 -7.59 -26.08 -6.59
CA PRO A 271 -6.52 -26.68 -5.79
C PRO A 271 -5.41 -27.23 -6.69
N ARG A 272 -4.18 -27.30 -6.17
CA ARG A 272 -3.11 -28.06 -6.84
C ARG A 272 -3.52 -29.51 -6.94
N CYS A 273 -3.20 -30.15 -8.07
CA CYS A 273 -3.36 -31.59 -8.23
C CYS A 273 -2.71 -32.36 -7.07
N TYR A 274 -3.47 -33.28 -6.50
CA TYR A 274 -3.04 -34.11 -5.36
C TYR A 274 -2.08 -35.23 -5.80
N LEU A 275 -2.23 -35.76 -7.02
CA LEU A 275 -1.32 -36.76 -7.59
C LEU A 275 0.07 -36.15 -7.81
N LYS A 276 1.07 -36.72 -7.14
CA LYS A 276 2.46 -36.25 -7.20
C LYS A 276 3.10 -36.49 -8.56
N ASP A 277 2.71 -37.58 -9.23
CA ASP A 277 3.22 -37.99 -10.54
C ASP A 277 2.42 -37.40 -11.72
N CYS A 278 1.45 -36.51 -11.46
CA CYS A 278 0.76 -35.80 -12.53
C CYS A 278 1.68 -34.74 -13.15
N HIS A 279 1.99 -34.91 -14.43
CA HIS A 279 2.86 -34.02 -15.21
C HIS A 279 2.10 -33.02 -16.09
N VAL A 280 0.77 -33.02 -16.03
CA VAL A 280 -0.08 -32.13 -16.83
C VAL A 280 0.20 -30.68 -16.46
N GLN A 281 0.45 -29.85 -17.46
CA GLN A 281 0.87 -28.45 -17.29
C GLN A 281 -0.29 -27.45 -17.30
N ILE A 282 -1.46 -27.90 -17.73
CA ILE A 282 -2.71 -27.12 -17.77
C ILE A 282 -3.66 -27.54 -16.65
N ASN A 283 -4.75 -26.79 -16.47
CA ASN A 283 -5.85 -27.24 -15.62
C ASN A 283 -6.41 -28.57 -16.16
N HIS A 284 -6.61 -29.54 -15.27
CA HIS A 284 -7.03 -30.89 -15.63
C HIS A 284 -7.91 -31.49 -14.54
N ALA A 285 -8.64 -32.55 -14.88
CA ALA A 285 -9.49 -33.26 -13.95
C ALA A 285 -8.87 -34.59 -13.53
N HIS A 286 -9.09 -34.96 -12.28
CA HIS A 286 -8.90 -36.33 -11.80
C HIS A 286 -10.19 -36.76 -11.10
N GLY A 287 -10.89 -37.72 -11.70
CA GLY A 287 -12.25 -38.09 -11.28
C GLY A 287 -13.22 -36.93 -11.44
N SER A 288 -14.01 -36.64 -10.40
CA SER A 288 -15.03 -35.58 -10.37
C SER A 288 -14.50 -34.18 -10.01
N LYS A 289 -13.18 -34.01 -9.81
CA LYS A 289 -12.58 -32.74 -9.35
C LYS A 289 -11.60 -32.17 -10.35
N GLU A 290 -11.66 -30.85 -10.52
CA GLU A 290 -10.68 -30.09 -11.27
C GLU A 290 -9.52 -29.63 -10.38
N TYR A 291 -8.33 -29.65 -10.99
CA TYR A 291 -7.11 -29.27 -10.36
C TYR A 291 -6.29 -28.37 -11.29
N ARG A 292 -5.58 -27.42 -10.70
CA ARG A 292 -4.50 -26.73 -11.40
C ARG A 292 -3.26 -27.60 -11.43
N SER A 293 -2.41 -27.38 -12.44
CA SER A 293 -1.13 -28.05 -12.55
C SER A 293 -0.30 -27.92 -11.27
N ARG A 294 0.31 -29.04 -10.86
CA ARG A 294 1.32 -29.07 -9.79
C ARG A 294 2.70 -28.65 -10.30
N ARG A 295 2.99 -28.89 -11.58
CA ARG A 295 4.27 -28.58 -12.22
C ARG A 295 4.40 -27.09 -12.57
N HIS A 296 3.29 -26.40 -12.76
CA HIS A 296 3.29 -25.02 -13.24
C HIS A 296 3.54 -24.00 -12.10
N PRO A 297 4.57 -23.13 -12.21
CA PRO A 297 4.83 -22.10 -11.22
C PRO A 297 3.68 -21.10 -11.08
N PHE A 298 3.54 -20.48 -9.89
CA PHE A 298 2.46 -19.53 -9.61
C PHE A 298 2.63 -18.19 -10.34
N TYR A 299 3.86 -17.84 -10.75
CA TYR A 299 4.20 -16.61 -11.47
C TYR A 299 4.11 -16.75 -13.00
N LYS A 300 3.58 -17.86 -13.51
CA LYS A 300 3.32 -18.06 -14.94
C LYS A 300 1.85 -18.40 -15.17
N LYS A 301 1.29 -17.94 -16.29
CA LYS A 301 -0.10 -18.22 -16.72
C LYS A 301 -0.38 -19.72 -16.74
N GLN A 302 -1.46 -20.18 -16.10
CA GLN A 302 -1.76 -21.62 -15.96
C GLN A 302 -2.22 -22.27 -17.26
N ASN A 303 -2.97 -21.55 -18.09
CA ASN A 303 -3.43 -22.02 -19.40
C ASN A 303 -2.84 -21.09 -20.47
N PRO A 304 -1.54 -21.21 -20.75
CA PRO A 304 -0.88 -20.37 -21.77
C PRO A 304 -1.44 -20.68 -23.16
N GLY A 305 -1.58 -19.64 -23.97
CA GLY A 305 -1.71 -19.81 -25.42
C GLY A 305 -0.45 -20.41 -26.04
N TYR A 306 -0.53 -20.75 -27.34
CA TYR A 306 0.61 -21.34 -28.05
C TYR A 306 1.86 -20.45 -27.95
N GLY A 307 2.95 -20.99 -27.42
CA GLY A 307 4.23 -20.30 -27.26
C GLY A 307 4.36 -19.33 -26.07
N GLU A 308 3.30 -19.07 -25.29
CA GLU A 308 3.37 -18.09 -24.17
C GLU A 308 4.29 -18.54 -23.03
N ASN A 309 4.44 -19.85 -22.81
CA ASN A 309 5.34 -20.42 -21.80
C ASN A 309 6.57 -21.11 -22.39
N ASP A 310 6.81 -20.99 -23.70
CA ASP A 310 7.97 -21.59 -24.36
C ASP A 310 9.27 -20.92 -23.90
N LYS A 311 10.22 -21.73 -23.41
CA LYS A 311 11.49 -21.24 -22.86
C LYS A 311 12.33 -20.50 -23.90
N THR A 312 12.31 -20.96 -25.15
CA THR A 312 13.08 -20.36 -26.25
C THR A 312 12.45 -19.04 -26.69
N LEU A 313 11.13 -19.01 -26.87
CA LEU A 313 10.42 -17.78 -27.23
C LEU A 313 10.53 -16.72 -26.13
N ILE A 314 10.47 -17.11 -24.84
CA ILE A 314 10.68 -16.17 -23.72
C ILE A 314 12.12 -15.62 -23.72
N LYS A 315 13.14 -16.49 -23.89
CA LYS A 315 14.56 -16.08 -23.90
C LYS A 315 14.87 -15.11 -25.02
N TYR A 316 14.30 -15.33 -26.20
CA TYR A 316 14.55 -14.50 -27.39
C TYR A 316 13.48 -13.43 -27.64
N ARG A 317 12.47 -13.30 -26.77
CA ARG A 317 11.35 -12.36 -26.93
C ARG A 317 11.83 -10.95 -27.22
N GLY A 318 12.87 -10.49 -26.52
CA GLY A 318 13.49 -9.17 -26.73
C GLY A 318 14.17 -8.99 -28.09
N LYS A 319 14.91 -10.00 -28.56
CA LYS A 319 15.63 -9.99 -29.85
C LYS A 319 14.69 -10.19 -31.04
N ASN A 320 13.58 -10.90 -30.84
CA ASN A 320 12.61 -11.23 -31.88
C ASN A 320 11.47 -10.19 -31.99
N LYS A 321 11.39 -9.17 -31.14
CA LYS A 321 10.29 -8.16 -31.16
C LYS A 321 10.12 -7.43 -32.49
N ARG A 322 11.17 -7.36 -33.32
CA ARG A 322 11.19 -6.67 -34.61
C ARG A 322 11.24 -7.61 -35.82
N LYS A 323 11.23 -8.93 -35.60
CA LYS A 323 11.24 -9.91 -36.70
C LYS A 323 9.82 -10.14 -37.16
N LEU A 324 9.62 -10.14 -38.49
CA LEU A 324 8.32 -10.46 -39.10
C LEU A 324 7.85 -11.88 -38.73
N ASN A 325 8.80 -12.81 -38.55
CA ASN A 325 8.59 -14.13 -37.96
C ASN A 325 9.43 -14.28 -36.69
N PRO A 326 8.81 -14.21 -35.50
CA PRO A 326 9.51 -14.31 -34.22
C PRO A 326 9.77 -15.74 -33.75
N TYR A 327 9.43 -16.74 -34.57
CA TYR A 327 9.64 -18.17 -34.35
C TYR A 327 10.96 -18.65 -34.95
#